data_AF-A0A2I0VKQ3-F1
#
_entry.id   AF-A0A2I0VKQ3-F1
#
_cell.length_a   1.000
_cell.length_b   1.000
_cell.length_c   1.000
_cell.angle_alpha   90.00
_cell.angle_beta   90.00
_cell.angle_gamma   90.00
#
_symmetry.space_group_name_H-M   'P 1'
#
loop_
_entity.id
_entity.type
_entity.pdbx_description
1 polymer ?
#
loop_
_entity_poly.entity_id
_entity_poly.type
_entity_poly.pdbx_seq_one_letter_code
_entity_poly.pdbx_strand_id
1 'polypeptide(L)'
;MEVKAKIYEENDEEDVKWLKHYCSMHQILLVGEGDFSFSLSLANAFGSAINIVATSHDAYDILLKKYSKAQSNVEELKKMGASIVHGVDATKMKFHAGLRTRRFDRIVFNFPHAGFKGKEDHPQLIKYVVLHSCFYGSIKLLTQH
;
A
#
# COMPACT_ATOMS: atom_id res chain seq x y z
N MET A 1 5.36 -38.94 -38.56
CA MET A 1 4.56 -38.42 -37.44
C MET A 1 5.28 -37.21 -36.90
N GLU A 2 4.82 -36.01 -37.26
CA GLU A 2 5.29 -34.76 -36.66
C GLU A 2 4.15 -34.23 -35.80
N VAL A 3 4.39 -34.21 -34.49
CA VAL A 3 3.45 -33.66 -33.51
C VAL A 3 3.78 -32.17 -33.40
N LYS A 4 2.98 -31.32 -34.07
CA LYS A 4 3.05 -29.87 -33.84
C LYS A 4 2.29 -29.56 -32.55
N ALA A 5 3.03 -29.32 -31.47
CA ALA A 5 2.48 -28.70 -30.28
C ALA A 5 2.04 -27.27 -30.63
N LYS A 6 0.74 -27.01 -30.60
CA LYS A 6 0.20 -25.66 -30.63
C LYS A 6 0.44 -25.06 -29.25
N ILE A 7 1.36 -24.12 -29.16
CA ILE A 7 1.46 -23.22 -28.02
C ILE A 7 0.25 -22.29 -28.16
N TYR A 8 -0.72 -22.47 -27.26
CA TYR A 8 -1.78 -21.49 -27.06
C TYR A 8 -1.20 -20.41 -26.16
N GLU A 9 -0.89 -19.26 -26.74
CA GLU A 9 -0.67 -18.05 -25.95
C GLU A 9 -2.05 -17.59 -25.47
N GLU A 10 -2.36 -17.86 -24.20
CA GLU A 10 -3.48 -17.23 -23.51
C GLU A 10 -3.19 -15.73 -23.44
N ASN A 11 -3.85 -14.95 -24.29
CA ASN A 11 -3.94 -13.50 -24.12
C ASN A 11 -4.87 -13.26 -22.92
N ASP A 12 -4.29 -13.21 -21.72
CA ASP A 12 -4.94 -12.62 -20.55
C ASP A 12 -5.01 -11.10 -20.74
N GLU A 13 -5.96 -10.63 -21.55
CA GLU A 13 -6.44 -9.26 -21.40
C GLU A 13 -7.16 -9.18 -20.04
N GLU A 14 -6.40 -8.99 -18.96
CA GLU A 14 -6.98 -8.74 -17.63
C GLU A 14 -7.90 -7.51 -17.73
N ASP A 15 -9.21 -7.75 -17.68
CA ASP A 15 -10.22 -6.69 -17.62
C ASP A 15 -9.87 -5.72 -16.49
N VAL A 16 -9.65 -4.45 -16.86
CA VAL A 16 -9.24 -3.41 -15.92
C VAL A 16 -10.32 -3.20 -14.86
N LYS A 17 -10.03 -3.62 -13.63
CA LYS A 17 -10.93 -3.45 -12.48
C LYS A 17 -10.85 -2.04 -11.91
N TRP A 18 -12.01 -1.45 -11.64
CA TRP A 18 -12.16 -0.13 -11.04
C TRP A 18 -12.87 -0.20 -9.69
N LEU A 19 -12.30 0.45 -8.68
CA LEU A 19 -12.88 0.61 -7.35
C LEU A 19 -12.93 2.09 -7.00
N LYS A 20 -14.05 2.76 -7.34
CA LYS A 20 -14.25 4.21 -7.20
C LYS A 20 -13.10 5.03 -7.82
N HIS A 21 -12.10 5.40 -7.03
CA HIS A 21 -10.96 6.23 -7.44
C HIS A 21 -9.69 5.43 -7.73
N TYR A 22 -9.73 4.12 -7.51
CA TYR A 22 -8.62 3.20 -7.71
C TYR A 22 -8.87 2.34 -8.95
N CYS A 23 -7.79 2.04 -9.67
CA CYS A 23 -7.78 1.23 -10.87
C CYS A 23 -6.67 0.19 -10.70
N SER A 24 -6.91 -1.03 -11.16
CA SER A 24 -5.95 -2.14 -11.13
C SER A 24 -4.65 -1.85 -11.87
N MET A 25 -4.60 -0.87 -12.77
CA MET A 25 -3.37 -0.44 -13.46
C MET A 25 -2.57 0.64 -12.70
N HIS A 26 -3.16 1.30 -11.69
CA HIS A 26 -2.46 2.35 -10.96
C HIS A 26 -1.30 1.78 -10.14
N GLN A 27 -0.16 2.47 -10.09
CA GLN A 27 0.85 2.24 -9.05
C GLN A 27 0.39 2.87 -7.74
N ILE A 28 0.13 2.04 -6.72
CA ILE A 28 -0.48 2.48 -5.46
C ILE A 28 0.50 2.32 -4.30
N LEU A 29 0.70 3.40 -3.55
CA LEU A 29 1.42 3.39 -2.29
C LEU A 29 0.43 3.50 -1.13
N LEU A 30 0.42 2.50 -0.25
CA LEU A 30 -0.39 2.47 0.97
C LEU A 30 0.50 2.81 2.16
N VAL A 31 0.15 3.88 2.87
CA VAL A 31 0.99 4.46 3.92
C VAL A 31 0.38 4.27 5.29
N GLY A 32 1.18 3.70 6.20
CA GLY A 32 0.83 3.57 7.61
C GLY A 32 -0.12 2.41 7.88
N GLU A 33 0.01 1.30 7.15
CA GLU A 33 -0.72 0.07 7.41
C GLU A 33 -0.39 -0.44 8.81
N GLY A 34 -1.44 -0.76 9.58
CA GLY A 34 -1.34 -1.40 10.89
C GLY A 34 -1.21 -2.91 10.73
N ASP A 35 -2.31 -3.58 10.38
CA ASP A 35 -2.37 -5.04 10.18
C ASP A 35 -2.39 -5.47 8.71
N PHE A 36 -2.25 -4.52 7.77
CA PHE A 36 -2.29 -4.74 6.31
C PHE A 36 -3.65 -5.24 5.75
N SER A 37 -4.72 -5.22 6.56
CA SER A 37 -6.04 -5.70 6.11
C SER A 37 -6.63 -4.87 4.97
N PHE A 38 -6.42 -3.55 4.97
CA PHE A 38 -6.86 -2.68 3.88
C PHE A 38 -6.12 -3.01 2.58
N SER A 39 -4.79 -3.12 2.65
CA SER A 39 -3.97 -3.52 1.50
C SER A 39 -4.44 -4.84 0.91
N LEU A 40 -4.68 -5.85 1.76
CA LEU A 40 -5.13 -7.16 1.32
C LEU A 40 -6.52 -7.11 0.69
N SER A 41 -7.44 -6.33 1.25
CA SER A 41 -8.77 -6.12 0.68
C SER A 41 -8.71 -5.47 -0.71
N LEU A 42 -7.86 -4.45 -0.88
CA LEU A 42 -7.65 -3.80 -2.18
C LEU A 42 -7.01 -4.75 -3.19
N ALA A 43 -6.00 -5.51 -2.79
CA ALA A 43 -5.37 -6.54 -3.62
C ALA A 43 -6.38 -7.59 -4.08
N ASN A 44 -7.24 -8.08 -3.19
CA ASN A 44 -8.31 -9.04 -3.52
C ASN A 44 -9.32 -8.45 -4.50
N ALA A 45 -9.70 -7.19 -4.35
CA ALA A 45 -10.60 -6.52 -5.28
C ALA A 45 -9.99 -6.39 -6.69
N PHE A 46 -8.68 -6.21 -6.78
CA PHE A 46 -7.96 -6.21 -8.07
C PHE A 46 -7.62 -7.62 -8.56
N GLY A 47 -7.55 -8.61 -7.68
CA GLY A 47 -7.07 -9.97 -7.98
C GLY A 47 -5.54 -10.08 -8.05
N SER A 48 -4.81 -8.98 -7.84
CA SER A 48 -3.36 -8.89 -7.88
C SER A 48 -2.89 -7.74 -7.00
N ALA A 49 -1.63 -7.80 -6.55
CA ALA A 49 -0.98 -6.76 -5.76
C ALA A 49 0.37 -6.31 -6.34
N ILE A 50 0.71 -6.70 -7.57
CA ILE A 50 2.01 -6.41 -8.21
C ILE A 50 2.30 -4.89 -8.25
N ASN A 51 1.26 -4.09 -8.43
CA ASN A 51 1.27 -2.63 -8.48
C ASN A 51 1.10 -1.95 -7.11
N ILE A 52 1.06 -2.72 -6.01
CA ILE A 52 0.84 -2.22 -4.66
C ILE A 52 2.16 -2.24 -3.87
N VAL A 53 2.50 -1.10 -3.30
CA VAL A 53 3.51 -0.96 -2.25
C VAL A 53 2.81 -0.65 -0.95
N ALA A 54 2.85 -1.55 0.03
CA ALA A 54 2.23 -1.34 1.33
C ALA A 54 3.29 -1.12 2.40
N THR A 55 3.10 -0.08 3.23
CA THR A 55 4.09 0.36 4.20
C THR A 55 3.53 0.47 5.61
N SER A 56 4.30 0.03 6.61
CA SER A 56 3.96 0.21 8.03
C SER A 56 4.95 1.14 8.73
N HIS A 57 4.46 1.87 9.73
CA HIS A 57 5.33 2.65 10.61
C HIS A 57 6.08 1.75 11.60
N ASP A 58 5.37 0.78 12.18
CA ASP A 58 5.95 -0.21 13.08
C ASP A 58 6.93 -1.12 12.32
N ALA A 59 8.02 -1.51 12.99
CA ALA A 59 8.91 -2.57 12.51
C ALA A 59 8.18 -3.93 12.51
N TYR A 60 8.65 -4.88 11.69
CA TYR A 60 7.95 -6.15 11.48
C TYR A 60 7.70 -6.93 12.79
N ASP A 61 8.69 -7.02 13.67
CA ASP A 61 8.60 -7.72 14.95
C ASP A 61 7.59 -7.07 15.93
N ILE A 62 7.52 -5.73 15.94
CA ILE A 62 6.55 -4.97 16.74
C ILE A 62 5.14 -5.16 16.18
N LEU A 63 5.01 -5.09 14.86
CA LEU A 63 3.76 -5.26 14.12
C LEU A 63 3.11 -6.61 14.40
N LEU A 64 3.90 -7.70 14.39
CA LEU A 64 3.41 -9.05 14.70
C LEU A 64 2.91 -9.19 16.15
N LYS A 65 3.52 -8.48 17.10
CA LYS A 65 3.07 -8.49 18.50
C LYS A 65 1.78 -7.69 18.71
N LYS A 66 1.61 -6.61 17.94
CA LYS A 66 0.50 -5.66 18.08
C LYS A 66 -0.76 -6.14 17.37
N TYR A 67 -0.61 -6.84 16.25
CA TYR A 67 -1.73 -7.23 15.38
C TYR A 67 -1.66 -8.73 15.05
N SER A 68 -2.58 -9.51 15.61
CA SER A 68 -2.61 -10.97 15.46
C SER A 68 -2.75 -11.46 14.02
N LYS A 69 -3.40 -10.68 13.14
CA LYS A 69 -3.61 -11.00 11.73
C LYS A 69 -2.54 -10.44 10.79
N ALA A 70 -1.61 -9.62 11.29
CA ALA A 70 -0.66 -8.95 10.43
C ALA A 70 0.28 -9.92 9.70
N GLN A 71 0.66 -11.02 10.36
CA GLN A 71 1.47 -12.05 9.72
C GLN A 71 0.79 -12.62 8.48
N SER A 72 -0.42 -13.16 8.65
CA SER A 72 -1.18 -13.79 7.56
C SER A 72 -1.47 -12.81 6.43
N ASN A 73 -1.81 -11.55 6.77
CA ASN A 73 -2.11 -10.54 5.77
C ASN A 73 -0.86 -10.16 4.95
N VAL A 74 0.30 -9.98 5.60
CA VAL A 74 1.57 -9.69 4.93
C VAL A 74 2.00 -10.86 4.04
N GLU A 75 1.86 -12.09 4.53
CA GLU A 75 2.20 -13.28 3.75
C GLU A 75 1.34 -13.39 2.50
N GLU A 76 0.02 -13.21 2.63
CA GLU A 76 -0.89 -13.28 1.49
C GLU A 76 -0.63 -12.16 0.48
N LEU A 77 -0.42 -10.94 0.95
CA LEU A 77 -0.05 -9.81 0.08
C LEU A 77 1.24 -10.08 -0.71
N LYS A 78 2.25 -10.66 -0.07
CA LYS A 78 3.49 -11.04 -0.76
C LYS A 78 3.24 -12.10 -1.82
N LYS A 79 2.38 -13.09 -1.58
CA LYS A 79 1.98 -14.08 -2.59
C LYS A 79 1.28 -13.44 -3.78
N MET A 80 0.47 -12.41 -3.54
CA MET A 80 -0.19 -11.62 -4.58
C MET A 80 0.75 -10.64 -5.31
N GLY A 81 2.03 -10.57 -4.95
CA GLY A 81 3.04 -9.75 -5.61
C GLY A 81 3.28 -8.38 -4.99
N ALA A 82 2.69 -8.08 -3.83
CA ALA A 82 2.87 -6.78 -3.17
C ALA A 82 4.32 -6.56 -2.69
N SER A 83 4.80 -5.33 -2.82
CA SER A 83 6.02 -4.88 -2.14
C SER A 83 5.70 -4.39 -0.73
N ILE A 84 6.25 -5.04 0.30
CA ILE A 84 6.02 -4.67 1.70
C ILE A 84 7.26 -3.99 2.29
N VAL A 85 7.09 -2.82 2.91
CA VAL A 85 8.18 -2.07 3.56
C VAL A 85 7.78 -1.66 4.98
N HIS A 86 8.59 -2.03 5.98
CA HIS A 86 8.34 -1.72 7.40
C HIS A 86 9.22 -0.57 7.89
N GLY A 87 8.85 0.05 9.02
CA GLY A 87 9.65 1.12 9.63
C GLY A 87 9.61 2.45 8.86
N VAL A 88 8.57 2.68 8.05
CA VAL A 88 8.48 3.88 7.22
C VAL A 88 7.91 5.06 8.01
N ASP A 89 8.72 6.11 8.18
CA ASP A 89 8.27 7.41 8.68
C ASP A 89 7.73 8.24 7.51
N ALA A 90 6.41 8.40 7.46
CA ALA A 90 5.72 9.14 6.41
C ALA A 90 6.14 10.61 6.29
N THR A 91 6.65 11.22 7.37
CA THR A 91 7.14 12.61 7.34
C THR A 91 8.49 12.75 6.62
N LYS A 92 9.24 11.64 6.48
CA LYS A 92 10.57 11.58 5.86
C LYS A 92 10.61 10.74 4.58
N MET A 93 9.44 10.35 4.07
CA MET A 93 9.32 9.41 2.96
C MET A 93 10.04 9.86 1.68
N LYS A 94 10.11 11.17 1.41
CA LYS A 94 10.89 11.76 0.31
C LYS A 94 12.39 11.39 0.30
N PHE A 95 12.93 10.91 1.41
CA PHE A 95 14.34 10.49 1.53
C PHE A 95 14.51 8.97 1.47
N HIS A 96 13.42 8.21 1.50
CA HIS A 96 13.49 6.75 1.51
C HIS A 96 13.94 6.23 0.14
N ALA A 97 15.13 5.64 0.07
CA ALA A 97 15.80 5.29 -1.18
C ALA A 97 14.95 4.44 -2.13
N GLY A 98 14.22 3.44 -1.59
CA GLY A 98 13.37 2.55 -2.39
C GLY A 98 12.01 3.13 -2.81
N LEU A 99 11.55 4.20 -2.15
CA LEU A 99 10.26 4.83 -2.49
C LEU A 99 10.47 6.06 -3.38
N ARG A 100 11.53 6.84 -3.16
CA ARG A 100 11.86 8.06 -3.89
C ARG A 100 12.07 7.85 -5.39
N THR A 101 12.54 6.67 -5.79
CA THR A 101 12.82 6.31 -7.18
C THR A 101 11.61 5.72 -7.92
N ARG A 102 10.51 5.46 -7.20
CA ARG A 102 9.27 4.95 -7.77
C ARG A 102 8.25 6.09 -7.95
N ARG A 103 7.42 5.96 -8.98
CA ARG A 103 6.27 6.85 -9.23
C ARG A 103 5.00 6.14 -8.82
N PHE A 104 4.07 6.89 -8.23
CA PHE A 104 2.78 6.38 -7.79
C PHE A 104 1.66 7.23 -8.36
N ASP A 105 0.64 6.59 -8.93
CA ASP A 105 -0.58 7.25 -9.36
C ASP A 105 -1.47 7.62 -8.18
N ARG A 106 -1.41 6.82 -7.10
CA ARG A 106 -2.20 7.01 -5.88
C ARG A 106 -1.34 6.76 -4.65
N ILE A 107 -1.41 7.69 -3.70
CA ILE A 107 -0.85 7.52 -2.36
C ILE A 107 -2.01 7.58 -1.38
N VAL A 108 -2.21 6.51 -0.63
CA VAL A 108 -3.35 6.36 0.28
C VAL A 108 -2.85 6.40 1.71
N PHE A 109 -3.41 7.33 2.48
CA PHE A 109 -3.25 7.42 3.93
C PHE A 109 -4.58 6.97 4.55
N ASN A 110 -4.66 5.71 5.00
CA ASN A 110 -5.93 5.15 5.48
C ASN A 110 -6.41 5.81 6.77
N PHE A 111 -5.49 5.98 7.73
CA PHE A 111 -5.79 6.60 9.01
C PHE A 111 -4.55 7.39 9.48
N PRO A 112 -4.35 8.62 9.00
CA PRO A 112 -3.27 9.45 9.50
C PRO A 112 -3.55 9.74 10.98
N HIS A 113 -2.93 8.95 11.86
CA HIS A 113 -3.08 9.11 13.29
C HIS A 113 -2.44 10.44 13.69
N ALA A 114 -3.24 11.40 14.16
CA ALA A 114 -2.81 12.77 14.42
C ALA A 114 -1.90 12.95 15.67
N GLY A 115 -1.28 11.86 16.14
CA GLY A 115 -0.26 11.87 17.20
C GLY A 115 -0.79 12.07 18.62
N PHE A 116 -2.07 11.81 18.90
CA PHE A 116 -2.66 12.00 20.23
C PHE A 116 -2.50 10.77 21.13
N LYS A 117 -2.39 10.99 22.45
CA LYS A 117 -2.53 9.92 23.45
C LYS A 117 -3.99 9.94 23.95
N GLY A 118 -4.80 8.95 23.56
CA GLY A 118 -6.21 8.85 23.96
C GLY A 118 -6.99 7.81 23.12
N LYS A 119 -8.25 7.54 23.48
CA LYS A 119 -9.16 6.69 22.68
C LYS A 119 -9.64 7.45 21.43
N GLU A 120 -9.82 6.72 20.33
CA GLU A 120 -10.11 7.22 18.98
C GLU A 120 -11.54 7.79 18.80
N ASP A 121 -12.37 7.77 19.84
CA ASP A 121 -13.79 8.15 19.84
C ASP A 121 -14.05 9.63 20.20
N HIS A 122 -13.01 10.42 20.48
CA HIS A 122 -13.17 11.82 20.87
C HIS A 122 -13.37 12.78 19.67
N PRO A 123 -14.47 13.56 19.58
CA PRO A 123 -14.78 14.42 18.43
C PRO A 123 -13.79 15.56 18.13
N GLN A 124 -12.80 15.80 19.01
CA GLN A 124 -11.80 16.87 18.88
C GLN A 124 -10.51 16.40 18.16
N LEU A 125 -10.46 15.14 17.70
CA LEU A 125 -9.26 14.46 17.19
C LEU A 125 -8.86 14.81 15.74
N ILE A 126 -9.64 15.64 15.02
CA ILE A 126 -9.31 16.07 13.65
C ILE A 126 -8.45 17.33 13.69
N LYS A 127 -7.16 17.20 14.04
CA LYS A 127 -6.20 18.30 13.90
C LYS A 127 -5.33 18.06 12.66
N TYR A 128 -5.58 18.87 11.64
CA TYR A 128 -5.00 18.88 10.28
C TYR A 128 -3.46 18.90 10.16
N VAL A 129 -2.71 18.98 11.26
CA VAL A 129 -1.26 19.23 11.27
C VAL A 129 -0.45 18.00 10.82
N VAL A 130 -0.86 16.79 11.21
CA VAL A 130 -0.16 15.56 10.83
C VAL A 130 -0.40 15.21 9.36
N LEU A 131 -1.64 15.38 8.88
CA LEU A 131 -1.98 15.16 7.48
C LEU A 131 -1.14 16.07 6.57
N HIS A 132 -0.95 17.34 6.95
CA HIS A 132 -0.13 18.27 6.19
C HIS A 132 1.33 17.78 6.08
N SER A 133 1.96 17.42 7.20
CA SER A 133 3.37 16.97 7.18
C SER A 133 3.56 15.67 6.39
N CYS A 134 2.66 14.70 6.55
CA CYS A 134 2.68 13.45 5.78
C CYS A 134 2.45 13.69 4.28
N PHE A 135 1.53 14.60 3.94
CA PHE A 135 1.25 14.97 2.55
C PHE A 135 2.46 15.64 1.89
N TYR A 136 3.09 16.62 2.54
CA TYR A 136 4.31 17.25 2.03
C TYR A 136 5.51 16.29 1.97
N GLY A 137 5.57 15.30 2.87
CA GLY A 137 6.57 14.23 2.85
C GLY A 137 6.46 13.31 1.63
N SER A 138 5.25 13.19 1.07
CA SER A 138 4.92 12.27 -0.04
C SER A 138 4.68 12.95 -1.39
N ILE A 139 4.48 14.28 -1.45
CA ILE A 139 4.16 15.00 -2.70
C ILE A 139 5.21 14.85 -3.81
N LYS A 140 6.48 14.66 -3.44
CA LYS A 140 7.58 14.41 -4.40
C LYS A 140 7.49 13.05 -5.09
N LEU A 141 6.66 12.15 -4.58
CA LEU A 141 6.39 10.84 -5.18
C LEU A 141 5.29 10.92 -6.27
N LEU A 142 4.54 12.02 -6.31
CA LEU A 142 3.47 12.28 -7.30
C LEU A 142 3.93 13.13 -8.50
N THR A 143 5.04 13.87 -8.38
CA THR A 143 5.33 15.04 -9.24
C THR A 143 6.65 14.98 -10.02
N GLN A 144 7.39 13.87 -9.96
CA GLN A 144 8.55 13.73 -10.84
C GLN A 144 8.02 13.54 -12.27
N HIS A 145 8.16 14.55 -13.13
CA HIS A 145 8.00 14.45 -14.58
C HIS A 145 9.38 14.32 -15.23
#